data_AF-A0A3D9Q1L7-F1
#
_entry.id   AF-A0A3D9Q1L7-F1
#
_cell.length_a   1.000
_cell.length_b   1.000
_cell.length_c   1.000
_cell.angle_alpha   90.00
_cell.angle_beta   90.00
_cell.angle_gamma   90.00
#
_symmetry.space_group_name_H-M   'P 1'
#
loop_
_entity.id
_entity.type
_entity.pdbx_description
1 polymer ?
#
loop_
_entity_poly.entity_id
_entity_poly.type
_entity_poly.pdbx_seq_one_letter_code
_entity_poly.pdbx_strand_id
1 'polypeptide(L)'
;MNEFGVNVFPYREETNHFCNAAWVVWTSGMAAAAGREGRLDLLMSLVAQQVRNSVMTKTFYEVIDYRTGKAWRWPGQLWHVAGFISYFLFGVLGIEYDERGMSFAPAVPKTLRDLRLDNLRYREAVLDIAVHGFGTKFRMTCDGEQVDGLIPASLTGKHLIEFWS
;
A
#
# COMPACT_ATOMS: atom_id res chain seq x y z
N MET A 1 10.71 -9.99 10.85
CA MET A 1 9.63 -9.00 11.12
C MET A 1 8.90 -9.40 12.39
N ASN A 2 8.28 -8.46 13.08
CA ASN A 2 7.43 -8.73 14.25
C ASN A 2 6.18 -7.83 14.22
N GLU A 3 5.41 -7.74 15.31
CA GLU A 3 4.20 -6.90 15.36
C GLU A 3 4.45 -5.38 15.25
N PHE A 4 5.68 -4.90 15.47
CA PHE A 4 6.00 -3.46 15.42
C PHE A 4 6.53 -3.01 14.06
N GLY A 5 7.03 -3.93 13.25
CA GLY A 5 7.49 -3.64 11.88
C GLY A 5 8.54 -4.60 11.35
N VAL A 6 9.38 -4.07 10.46
CA VAL A 6 10.53 -4.76 9.87
C VAL A 6 11.80 -4.08 10.38
N ASN A 7 12.73 -4.88 10.93
CA ASN A 7 14.08 -4.40 11.22
C ASN A 7 14.89 -4.39 9.93
N VAL A 8 15.15 -3.19 9.41
CA VAL A 8 15.91 -3.00 8.17
C VAL A 8 17.43 -3.12 8.36
N PHE A 9 17.92 -3.10 9.62
CA PHE A 9 19.33 -3.31 9.95
C PHE A 9 19.50 -4.41 11.02
N PRO A 10 19.12 -5.66 10.72
CA PRO A 10 19.05 -6.73 11.72
C PRO A 10 20.42 -7.22 12.23
N TYR A 11 21.50 -6.88 11.53
CA TYR A 11 22.86 -7.34 11.86
C TYR A 11 23.55 -6.47 12.93
N ARG A 12 22.95 -5.34 13.33
CA ARG A 12 23.49 -4.43 14.34
C ARG A 12 22.78 -4.62 15.67
N GLU A 13 23.57 -4.78 16.74
CA GLU A 13 23.04 -5.03 18.08
C GLU A 13 22.61 -3.74 18.78
N GLU A 14 23.19 -2.60 18.40
CA GLU A 14 22.90 -1.30 18.99
C GLU A 14 21.48 -0.85 18.69
N THR A 15 20.85 -0.18 19.66
CA THR A 15 19.56 0.49 19.45
C THR A 15 19.80 1.98 19.25
N ASN A 16 19.46 2.49 18.07
CA ASN A 16 19.46 3.92 17.78
C ASN A 16 18.31 4.24 16.80
N HIS A 17 18.33 5.43 16.19
CA HIS A 17 17.25 5.80 15.27
C HIS A 17 17.29 5.01 13.96
N PHE A 18 18.42 4.43 13.57
CA PHE A 18 18.53 3.54 12.42
C PHE A 18 18.46 2.06 12.81
N CYS A 19 19.32 1.64 13.74
CA CYS A 19 19.51 0.25 14.13
C CYS A 19 18.43 -0.18 15.12
N ASN A 20 17.80 -1.34 14.88
CA ASN A 20 16.64 -1.80 15.66
C ASN A 20 15.48 -0.81 15.67
N ALA A 21 15.30 -0.05 14.59
CA ALA A 21 14.13 0.79 14.36
C ALA A 21 13.30 0.24 13.19
N ALA A 22 11.98 0.30 13.32
CA ALA A 22 11.03 0.07 12.24
C ALA A 22 10.73 1.41 11.56
N TRP A 23 11.06 1.48 10.26
CA TRP A 23 10.82 2.63 9.40
C TRP A 23 9.82 2.25 8.32
N VAL A 24 8.60 2.76 8.43
CA VAL A 24 7.43 2.27 7.67
C VAL A 24 7.56 2.56 6.18
N VAL A 25 8.09 3.71 5.81
CA VAL A 25 8.21 4.01 4.38
C VAL A 25 9.16 3.03 3.68
N TRP A 26 10.14 2.48 4.40
CA TRP A 26 11.16 1.61 3.80
C TRP A 26 10.58 0.26 3.41
N THR A 27 9.42 -0.09 3.96
CA THR A 27 8.68 -1.30 3.61
C THR A 27 7.67 -1.05 2.47
N SER A 28 7.60 0.15 1.87
CA SER A 28 6.74 0.43 0.71
C SER A 28 7.08 -0.44 -0.50
N GLY A 29 8.37 -0.58 -0.82
CA GLY A 29 8.81 -1.49 -1.89
C GLY A 29 8.54 -2.95 -1.56
N MET A 30 8.59 -3.33 -0.27
CA MET A 30 8.25 -4.68 0.18
C MET A 30 6.75 -4.96 0.02
N ALA A 31 5.89 -3.97 0.30
CA ALA A 31 4.45 -4.08 0.09
C ALA A 31 4.11 -4.23 -1.41
N ALA A 32 4.74 -3.44 -2.27
CA ALA A 32 4.58 -3.56 -3.73
C ALA A 32 5.01 -4.95 -4.24
N ALA A 33 6.17 -5.44 -3.77
CA ALA A 33 6.64 -6.78 -4.11
C ALA A 33 5.70 -7.88 -3.58
N ALA A 34 5.20 -7.75 -2.35
CA ALA A 34 4.24 -8.69 -1.77
C ALA A 34 2.94 -8.74 -2.59
N GLY A 35 2.45 -7.58 -3.05
CA GLY A 35 1.31 -7.50 -3.96
C GLY A 35 1.57 -8.24 -5.27
N ARG A 36 2.70 -7.96 -5.93
CA ARG A 36 3.10 -8.62 -7.19
C ARG A 36 3.20 -10.14 -7.06
N GLU A 37 3.73 -10.63 -5.94
CA GLU A 37 3.86 -12.07 -5.66
C GLU A 37 2.57 -12.71 -5.11
N GLY A 38 1.48 -11.94 -4.95
CA GLY A 38 0.22 -12.43 -4.40
C GLY A 38 0.29 -12.83 -2.91
N ARG A 39 1.26 -12.31 -2.16
CA ARG A 39 1.49 -12.59 -0.73
C ARG A 39 0.57 -11.75 0.15
N LEU A 40 -0.72 -12.07 0.11
CA LEU A 40 -1.80 -11.37 0.83
C LEU A 40 -1.57 -11.35 2.36
N ASP A 41 -0.96 -12.41 2.89
CA ASP A 41 -0.58 -12.57 4.29
C ASP A 41 0.47 -11.54 4.72
N LEU A 42 1.53 -11.40 3.91
CA LEU A 42 2.60 -10.45 4.14
C LEU A 42 2.09 -9.01 3.99
N LEU A 43 1.30 -8.75 2.96
CA LEU A 43 0.72 -7.43 2.72
C LEU A 43 -0.15 -6.96 3.88
N MET A 44 -1.04 -7.82 4.41
CA MET A 44 -1.80 -7.46 5.61
C MET A 44 -0.94 -7.33 6.85
N SER A 45 0.13 -8.09 6.98
CA SER A 45 1.04 -7.94 8.11
C SER A 45 1.68 -6.55 8.11
N LEU A 46 2.12 -6.06 6.95
CA LEU A 46 2.68 -4.70 6.80
C LEU A 46 1.64 -3.62 7.08
N VAL A 47 0.42 -3.77 6.56
CA VAL A 47 -0.70 -2.84 6.83
C VAL A 47 -1.01 -2.81 8.33
N ALA A 48 -1.17 -3.98 8.96
CA ALA A 48 -1.53 -4.09 10.37
C ALA A 48 -0.46 -3.52 11.30
N GLN A 49 0.83 -3.74 11.01
CA GLN A 49 1.94 -3.13 11.74
C GLN A 49 1.80 -1.60 11.75
N GLN A 50 1.54 -1.00 10.58
CA GLN A 50 1.44 0.45 10.52
C GLN A 50 0.16 1.00 11.14
N VAL A 51 -0.97 0.30 10.98
CA VAL A 51 -2.22 0.65 11.68
C VAL A 51 -2.00 0.64 13.18
N ARG A 52 -1.38 -0.41 13.74
CA ARG A 52 -1.04 -0.49 15.18
C ARG A 52 -0.21 0.73 15.59
N ASN A 53 0.84 1.04 14.85
CA ASN A 53 1.76 2.13 15.15
C ASN A 53 1.05 3.50 15.18
N SER A 54 0.20 3.78 14.18
CA SER A 54 -0.54 5.04 14.11
C SER A 54 -1.69 5.13 15.11
N VAL A 55 -2.37 4.02 15.43
CA VAL A 55 -3.46 3.99 16.42
C VAL A 55 -2.91 4.19 17.84
N MET A 56 -1.83 3.50 18.19
CA MET A 56 -1.24 3.59 19.54
C MET A 56 -0.63 4.95 19.85
N THR A 57 -0.15 5.65 18.82
CA THR A 57 0.54 6.94 18.99
C THR A 57 -0.30 8.13 18.54
N LYS A 58 -1.44 7.90 17.87
CA LYS A 58 -2.34 8.91 17.28
C LYS A 58 -1.68 9.80 16.23
N THR A 59 -0.54 9.40 15.68
CA THR A 59 0.18 10.13 14.61
C THR A 59 1.12 9.17 13.87
N PHE A 60 1.78 9.65 12.83
CA PHE A 60 2.79 8.89 12.09
C PHE A 60 4.17 9.27 12.62
N TYR A 61 4.75 8.39 13.44
CA TYR A 61 6.12 8.54 13.92
C TYR A 61 7.13 8.01 12.90
N GLU A 62 8.30 8.64 12.88
CA GLU A 62 9.42 8.21 12.05
C GLU A 62 10.12 6.97 12.59
N VAL A 63 10.35 6.96 13.91
CA VAL A 63 11.18 5.95 14.55
C VAL A 63 10.38 5.22 15.62
N ILE A 64 10.19 3.94 15.37
CA ILE A 64 9.52 3.01 16.25
C ILE A 64 10.55 1.96 16.63
N ASP A 65 10.80 1.82 17.93
CA ASP A 65 11.74 0.81 18.40
C ASP A 65 11.24 -0.59 18.03
N TYR A 66 12.05 -1.34 17.29
CA TYR A 66 11.68 -2.64 16.75
C TYR A 66 11.50 -3.70 17.83
N ARG A 67 12.11 -3.54 19.02
CA ARG A 67 12.04 -4.54 20.10
C ARG A 67 10.88 -4.30 21.04
N THR A 68 10.52 -3.04 21.26
CA THR A 68 9.55 -2.61 22.28
C THR A 68 8.29 -1.99 21.70
N GLY A 69 8.30 -1.58 20.43
CA GLY A 69 7.21 -0.86 19.79
C GLY A 69 7.03 0.57 20.29
N LYS A 70 7.94 1.07 21.13
CA LYS A 70 7.91 2.45 21.63
C LYS A 70 8.22 3.39 20.48
N ALA A 71 7.29 4.28 20.15
CA ALA A 71 7.58 5.42 19.30
C ALA A 71 8.24 6.52 20.12
N TRP A 72 9.37 7.05 19.65
CA TRP A 72 10.20 7.92 20.49
C TRP A 72 10.82 9.12 19.77
N ARG A 73 10.79 9.18 18.43
CA ARG A 73 11.27 10.33 17.66
C ARG A 73 10.38 10.72 16.50
N TRP A 74 10.24 12.04 16.35
CA TRP A 74 9.66 12.73 15.21
C TRP A 74 8.24 12.27 14.88
N PRO A 75 7.21 12.78 15.59
CA PRO A 75 5.81 12.60 15.20
C PRO A 75 5.48 13.41 13.93
N GLY A 76 4.29 13.17 13.35
CA GLY A 76 3.75 13.98 12.27
C GLY A 76 4.47 13.84 10.93
N GLN A 77 5.13 12.71 10.68
CA GLN A 77 5.90 12.50 9.45
C GLN A 77 5.03 12.18 8.25
N LEU A 78 4.83 13.18 7.38
CA LEU A 78 4.05 13.05 6.15
C LEU A 78 4.62 12.01 5.17
N TRP A 79 5.92 11.83 5.15
CA TRP A 79 6.54 10.83 4.27
C TRP A 79 6.28 9.39 4.72
N HIS A 80 6.09 9.16 6.03
CA HIS A 80 5.59 7.89 6.56
C HIS A 80 4.10 7.66 6.23
N VAL A 81 3.30 8.74 6.23
CA VAL A 81 1.90 8.69 5.74
C VAL A 81 1.88 8.29 4.27
N ALA A 82 2.71 8.94 3.44
CA ALA A 82 2.82 8.64 2.01
C ALA A 82 3.26 7.18 1.78
N GLY A 83 4.23 6.69 2.57
CA GLY A 83 4.62 5.29 2.57
C GLY A 83 3.45 4.34 2.88
N PHE A 84 2.65 4.65 3.89
CA PHE A 84 1.48 3.84 4.23
C PHE A 84 0.41 3.85 3.13
N ILE A 85 0.11 5.01 2.53
CA ILE A 85 -0.81 5.12 1.38
C ILE A 85 -0.30 4.27 0.21
N SER A 86 1.01 4.23 -0.01
CA SER A 86 1.63 3.45 -1.09
C SER A 86 1.38 1.94 -0.95
N TYR A 87 1.12 1.42 0.25
CA TYR A 87 0.79 0.00 0.43
C TYR A 87 -0.53 -0.33 -0.27
N PHE A 88 -1.49 0.60 -0.24
CA PHE A 88 -2.78 0.41 -0.88
C PHE A 88 -2.67 0.61 -2.40
N LEU A 89 -1.95 1.65 -2.83
CA LEU A 89 -1.80 1.96 -4.26
C LEU A 89 -0.93 0.92 -4.99
N PHE A 90 0.26 0.62 -4.49
CA PHE A 90 1.24 -0.22 -5.19
C PHE A 90 1.25 -1.66 -4.67
N GLY A 91 0.82 -1.92 -3.44
CA GLY A 91 0.69 -3.27 -2.89
C GLY A 91 -0.68 -3.88 -3.17
N VAL A 92 -1.75 -3.28 -2.65
CA VAL A 92 -3.10 -3.85 -2.71
C VAL A 92 -3.72 -3.73 -4.10
N LEU A 93 -3.69 -2.54 -4.71
CA LEU A 93 -4.19 -2.33 -6.07
C LEU A 93 -3.16 -2.74 -7.13
N GLY A 94 -1.89 -2.91 -6.76
CA GLY A 94 -0.82 -3.33 -7.66
C GLY A 94 -0.60 -2.36 -8.81
N ILE A 95 -0.70 -1.05 -8.56
CA ILE A 95 -0.54 -0.04 -9.60
C ILE A 95 0.91 -0.02 -10.08
N GLU A 96 1.10 -0.15 -11.40
CA GLU A 96 2.37 0.05 -12.08
C GLU A 96 2.19 1.00 -13.27
N TYR A 97 3.23 1.76 -13.61
CA TYR A 97 3.22 2.70 -14.72
C TYR A 97 4.28 2.34 -15.75
N ASP A 98 3.92 2.42 -17.02
CA ASP A 98 4.84 2.39 -18.15
C ASP A 98 4.47 3.45 -19.19
N GLU A 99 5.11 3.42 -20.36
CA GLU A 99 4.83 4.37 -21.45
C GLU A 99 3.42 4.24 -22.03
N ARG A 100 2.79 3.06 -21.89
CA ARG A 100 1.44 2.78 -22.40
C ARG A 100 0.37 3.33 -21.45
N GLY A 101 0.61 3.26 -20.15
CA GLY A 101 -0.37 3.75 -19.18
C GLY A 101 -0.15 3.34 -17.73
N MET A 102 -1.27 3.24 -17.02
CA MET A 102 -1.36 2.70 -15.66
C MET A 102 -1.95 1.29 -15.73
N SER A 103 -1.23 0.31 -15.22
CA SER A 103 -1.72 -1.06 -15.09
C SER A 103 -2.07 -1.42 -13.65
N PHE A 104 -2.94 -2.39 -13.48
CA PHE A 104 -3.38 -2.89 -12.17
C PHE A 104 -3.15 -4.39 -12.06
N ALA A 105 -2.63 -4.81 -10.91
CA ALA A 105 -2.55 -6.21 -10.52
C ALA A 105 -3.03 -6.37 -9.06
N PRO A 106 -4.36 -6.29 -8.81
CA PRO A 106 -4.86 -6.25 -7.45
C PRO A 106 -4.55 -7.53 -6.67
N ALA A 107 -3.98 -7.36 -5.49
CA ALA A 107 -3.70 -8.40 -4.52
C ALA A 107 -4.40 -8.02 -3.22
N VAL A 108 -5.69 -8.29 -3.17
CA VAL A 108 -6.62 -7.77 -2.15
C VAL A 108 -6.80 -8.79 -1.04
N PRO A 109 -6.29 -8.53 0.17
CA PRO A 109 -6.50 -9.45 1.28
C PRO A 109 -7.95 -9.42 1.74
N LYS A 110 -8.44 -10.53 2.31
CA LYS A 110 -9.86 -10.68 2.72
C LYS A 110 -10.36 -9.59 3.67
N THR A 111 -9.50 -9.06 4.54
CA THR A 111 -9.84 -7.95 5.46
C THR A 111 -10.11 -6.63 4.74
N LEU A 112 -9.52 -6.46 3.56
CA LEU A 112 -9.70 -5.29 2.69
C LEU A 112 -10.63 -5.60 1.51
N ARG A 113 -11.49 -6.63 1.64
CA ARG A 113 -12.54 -6.89 0.66
C ARG A 113 -13.38 -5.64 0.44
N ASP A 114 -13.86 -5.50 -0.78
CA ASP A 114 -14.78 -4.43 -1.14
C ASP A 114 -14.19 -3.00 -0.96
N LEU A 115 -12.86 -2.87 -1.11
CA LEU A 115 -12.12 -1.61 -0.98
C LEU A 115 -12.54 -0.60 -2.07
N ARG A 116 -12.65 0.67 -1.67
CA ARG A 116 -12.93 1.81 -2.55
C ARG A 116 -11.87 2.90 -2.39
N LEU A 117 -11.46 3.48 -3.52
CA LEU A 117 -10.61 4.66 -3.60
C LEU A 117 -11.25 5.68 -4.53
N ASP A 118 -11.62 6.84 -4.02
CA ASP A 118 -12.24 7.91 -4.79
C ASP A 118 -11.23 8.97 -5.23
N ASN A 119 -11.46 9.54 -6.41
CA ASN A 119 -10.73 10.69 -6.94
C ASN A 119 -9.20 10.50 -7.07
N LEU A 120 -8.74 9.31 -7.45
CA LEU A 120 -7.34 9.10 -7.80
C LEU A 120 -7.02 9.86 -9.09
N ARG A 121 -6.19 10.90 -9.00
CA ARG A 121 -5.74 11.64 -10.18
C ARG A 121 -4.70 10.85 -10.94
N TYR A 122 -4.90 10.72 -12.25
CA TYR A 122 -3.96 10.13 -13.18
C TYR A 122 -3.89 10.99 -14.44
N ARG A 123 -2.85 11.82 -14.56
CA ARG A 123 -2.72 12.80 -15.65
C ARG A 123 -3.99 13.66 -15.73
N GLU A 124 -4.64 13.73 -16.90
CA GLU A 124 -5.89 14.45 -17.14
C GLU A 124 -7.15 13.65 -16.76
N ALA A 125 -7.00 12.45 -16.22
CA ALA A 125 -8.09 11.61 -15.73
C ALA A 125 -8.24 11.67 -14.19
N VAL A 126 -9.45 11.39 -13.73
CA VAL A 126 -9.80 11.18 -12.32
C VAL A 126 -10.52 9.85 -12.21
N LEU A 127 -9.94 8.92 -11.45
CA LEU A 127 -10.42 7.55 -11.34
C LEU A 127 -11.08 7.34 -9.97
N ASP A 128 -12.33 6.90 -9.97
CA ASP A 128 -12.93 6.23 -8.81
C ASP A 128 -12.71 4.72 -9.00
N ILE A 129 -12.11 4.06 -8.02
CA ILE A 129 -11.78 2.64 -8.07
C ILE A 129 -12.62 1.89 -7.03
N ALA A 130 -13.33 0.86 -7.46
CA ALA A 130 -14.08 -0.05 -6.60
C ALA A 130 -13.60 -1.49 -6.81
N VAL A 131 -13.25 -2.17 -5.74
CA VAL A 131 -12.99 -3.60 -5.73
C VAL A 131 -14.24 -4.29 -5.22
N HIS A 132 -14.61 -5.41 -5.82
CA HIS A 132 -15.68 -6.31 -5.38
C HIS A 132 -15.08 -7.69 -5.14
N GLY A 133 -15.00 -8.09 -3.86
CA GLY A 133 -14.36 -9.34 -3.44
C GLY A 133 -12.91 -9.19 -2.97
N PHE A 134 -12.15 -10.30 -3.06
CA PHE A 134 -10.78 -10.41 -2.54
C PHE A 134 -10.00 -11.52 -3.27
N GLY A 135 -8.68 -11.51 -3.16
CA GLY A 135 -7.80 -12.47 -3.82
C GLY A 135 -6.80 -11.78 -4.75
N THR A 136 -6.38 -12.47 -5.79
CA THR A 136 -5.40 -11.98 -6.79
C THR A 136 -5.90 -12.10 -8.23
N LYS A 137 -7.13 -12.59 -8.42
CA LYS A 137 -7.73 -12.80 -9.74
C LYS A 137 -8.96 -11.92 -9.82
N PHE A 138 -8.93 -10.94 -10.73
CA PHE A 138 -10.02 -10.00 -10.93
C PHE A 138 -10.24 -9.79 -12.42
N ARG A 139 -11.52 -9.63 -12.80
CA ARG A 139 -11.90 -8.99 -14.05
C ARG A 139 -11.95 -7.49 -13.81
N MET A 140 -11.37 -6.71 -14.72
CA MET A 140 -11.39 -5.25 -14.65
C MET A 140 -12.37 -4.66 -15.67
N THR A 141 -13.11 -3.64 -15.26
CA THR A 141 -13.95 -2.83 -16.15
C THR A 141 -13.63 -1.33 -15.99
N CYS A 142 -13.76 -0.58 -17.07
CA CYS A 142 -13.73 0.88 -17.09
C CYS A 142 -15.09 1.36 -17.61
N ASP A 143 -15.83 2.10 -16.79
CA ASP A 143 -17.19 2.58 -17.09
C ASP A 143 -18.15 1.46 -17.57
N GLY A 144 -18.02 0.27 -16.99
CA GLY A 144 -18.82 -0.91 -17.31
C GLY A 144 -18.30 -1.74 -18.49
N GLU A 145 -17.32 -1.25 -19.25
CA GLU A 145 -16.69 -2.01 -20.35
C GLU A 145 -15.48 -2.80 -19.86
N GLN A 146 -15.36 -4.07 -20.25
CA GLN A 146 -14.23 -4.91 -19.84
C GLN A 146 -12.92 -4.44 -20.48
N VAL A 147 -11.87 -4.32 -19.67
CA VAL A 147 -10.52 -3.92 -20.10
C VAL A 147 -9.46 -4.90 -19.60
N ASP A 148 -8.35 -5.02 -20.33
CA ASP A 148 -7.26 -5.94 -20.00
C ASP A 148 -6.21 -5.28 -19.08
N GLY A 149 -6.64 -4.92 -17.87
CA GLY A 149 -5.73 -4.49 -16.79
C GLY A 149 -5.00 -3.16 -16.99
N LEU A 150 -5.25 -2.43 -18.09
CA LEU A 150 -4.52 -1.22 -18.48
C LEU A 150 -5.46 -0.03 -18.70
N ILE A 151 -5.11 1.10 -18.12
CA ILE A 151 -5.68 2.42 -18.38
C ILE A 151 -4.69 3.24 -19.20
N PRO A 152 -5.04 3.68 -20.43
CA PRO A 152 -4.11 4.37 -21.30
C PRO A 152 -3.74 5.75 -20.78
N ALA A 153 -2.51 6.19 -21.06
CA ALA A 153 -2.01 7.51 -20.65
C ALA A 153 -2.80 8.70 -21.24
N SER A 154 -3.56 8.46 -22.32
CA SER A 154 -4.41 9.45 -23.00
C SER A 154 -5.82 9.55 -22.42
N LEU A 155 -6.18 8.74 -21.41
CA LEU A 155 -7.48 8.83 -20.77
C LEU A 155 -7.67 10.22 -20.12
N THR A 156 -8.86 10.80 -20.25
CA THR A 156 -9.18 12.14 -19.74
C THR A 156 -10.58 12.17 -19.17
N GLY A 157 -10.81 12.99 -18.15
CA GLY A 157 -12.13 13.09 -17.51
C GLY A 157 -12.29 12.13 -16.34
N LYS A 158 -13.54 11.95 -15.88
CA LYS A 158 -13.84 11.13 -14.70
C LYS A 158 -14.32 9.74 -15.12
N HIS A 159 -13.72 8.71 -14.53
CA HIS A 159 -14.00 7.31 -14.87
C HIS A 159 -14.18 6.46 -13.61
N LEU A 160 -15.01 5.42 -13.74
CA LEU A 160 -15.18 4.37 -12.73
C LEU A 160 -14.42 3.12 -13.18
N ILE A 161 -13.46 2.70 -12.36
CA ILE A 161 -12.72 1.46 -12.53
C ILE A 161 -13.26 0.44 -11.52
N GLU A 162 -13.69 -0.72 -11.99
CA GLU A 162 -14.18 -1.78 -11.11
C GLU A 162 -13.41 -3.08 -11.30
N PHE A 163 -13.18 -3.79 -10.19
CA PHE A 163 -12.55 -5.10 -10.15
C PHE A 163 -13.51 -6.12 -9.56
N TRP A 164 -13.68 -7.26 -10.23
CA TRP A 164 -14.61 -8.33 -9.82
C TRP A 164 -13.86 -9.67 -9.68
N SER A 165 -13.78 -10.24 -8.47
CA SER A 165 -13.15 -11.56 -8.21
C SER A 165 -14.12 -12.72 -8.37
#